data_AF-A0A1A5DB02-F1
#
_entry.id   AF-A0A1A5DB02-F1
#
_cell.length_a   1.000
_cell.length_b   1.000
_cell.length_c   1.000
_cell.angle_alpha   90.00
_cell.angle_beta   90.00
_cell.angle_gamma   90.00
#
_symmetry.space_group_name_H-M   'P 1'
#
loop_
_entity.id
_entity.type
_entity.pdbx_description
1 polymer ?
#
loop_
_entity_poly.entity_id
_entity_poly.type
_entity_poly.pdbx_seq_one_letter_code
_entity_poly.pdbx_strand_id
1 'polypeptide(L)'
;MAKQVRLQGRSDVCALPFGINIITLIAFVFLVLYPAKFIGEAQGLTGDDVAIFAWRAGILACFVSGLIEFFGSFVAESIRRFTPRAALLAPVGGIGLCFLSMDFFFRAYASPLLGLVTLGVTFLFYFGRLRIKGGIPSGLIILVTGTGLAWMLHFVQGAQVVPVGNLADARLAFYPPVPVLGDLVASFSMLPLFLPVILPIGCISVIISLQNIESATAAGDRYPMLPSMLYNGVSSILTGAFGSPFPTSIYIGHPGWKAIGSRVGYSVLNAVFVSILCLTGLKITYGTHEI
;
A
#
# COMPACT_ATOMS: atom_id res chain seq x y z
N MET A 1 14.98 -6.33 11.44
CA MET A 1 14.96 -7.63 10.74
C MET A 1 16.25 -8.43 10.86
N ALA A 2 17.45 -7.89 10.62
CA ALA A 2 18.72 -8.64 10.77
C ALA A 2 18.93 -9.25 12.17
N LYS A 3 18.58 -8.51 13.22
CA LYS A 3 18.55 -9.01 14.61
C LYS A 3 17.65 -10.23 14.78
N GLN A 4 16.57 -10.32 14.01
CA GLN A 4 15.51 -11.32 14.18
C GLN A 4 15.81 -12.63 13.45
N VAL A 5 16.41 -12.55 12.26
CA VAL A 5 17.02 -13.69 11.56
C VAL A 5 18.07 -14.35 12.46
N ARG A 6 18.90 -13.53 13.12
CA ARG A 6 19.92 -14.00 14.07
C ARG A 6 19.31 -14.59 15.36
N LEU A 7 18.23 -14.00 15.88
CA LEU A 7 17.54 -14.48 17.08
C LEU A 7 16.77 -15.80 16.86
N GLN A 8 16.21 -16.01 15.66
CA GLN A 8 15.43 -17.22 15.36
C GLN A 8 16.29 -18.36 14.79
N GLY A 9 17.56 -18.12 14.45
CA GLY A 9 18.48 -19.13 13.92
C GLY A 9 18.03 -19.73 12.58
N ARG A 10 17.15 -19.04 11.85
CA ARG A 10 16.44 -19.54 10.67
C ARG A 10 16.67 -18.63 9.48
N SER A 11 16.81 -19.23 8.29
CA SER A 11 17.05 -18.52 7.02
C SER A 11 15.77 -18.22 6.22
N ASP A 12 14.61 -18.67 6.69
CA ASP A 12 13.30 -18.58 6.04
C ASP A 12 12.37 -17.52 6.65
N VAL A 13 12.93 -16.53 7.35
CA VAL A 13 12.16 -15.43 7.94
C VAL A 13 11.65 -14.49 6.83
N CYS A 14 10.33 -14.32 6.75
CA CYS A 14 9.68 -13.40 5.82
C CYS A 14 9.55 -12.04 6.47
N ALA A 15 9.86 -10.95 5.75
CA ALA A 15 9.64 -9.59 6.24
C ALA A 15 8.17 -9.33 6.58
N LEU A 16 7.91 -8.43 7.53
CA LEU A 16 6.60 -7.80 7.63
C LEU A 16 6.35 -6.97 6.37
N PRO A 17 5.23 -7.18 5.66
CA PRO A 17 4.87 -6.34 4.53
C PRO A 17 4.61 -4.91 5.01
N PHE A 18 5.19 -3.93 4.32
CA PHE A 18 5.19 -2.53 4.74
C PHE A 18 5.02 -1.58 3.55
N GLY A 19 4.10 -0.62 3.65
CA GLY A 19 3.74 0.26 2.54
C GLY A 19 2.56 1.17 2.84
N ILE A 20 1.87 1.64 1.81
CA ILE A 20 0.69 2.52 1.95
C ILE A 20 -0.54 1.69 2.32
N ASN A 21 -1.35 2.21 3.24
CA ASN A 21 -2.60 1.57 3.62
C ASN A 21 -3.75 2.01 2.72
N ILE A 22 -4.36 1.06 2.02
CA ILE A 22 -5.46 1.34 1.09
C ILE A 22 -6.71 1.85 1.81
N ILE A 23 -6.99 1.39 3.03
CA ILE A 23 -8.17 1.81 3.79
C ILE A 23 -8.02 3.27 4.20
N THR A 24 -6.87 3.65 4.73
CA THR A 24 -6.60 5.06 5.08
C THR A 24 -6.47 5.92 3.83
N LEU A 25 -5.91 5.41 2.74
CA LEU A 25 -5.84 6.12 1.46
C LEU A 25 -7.24 6.49 0.98
N ILE A 26 -8.15 5.52 0.87
CA ILE A 26 -9.53 5.77 0.43
C ILE A 26 -10.19 6.76 1.40
N ALA A 27 -10.09 6.51 2.71
CA ALA A 27 -10.71 7.37 3.70
C ALA A 27 -10.17 8.81 3.66
N PHE A 28 -8.86 9.01 3.50
CA PHE A 28 -8.27 10.34 3.44
C PHE A 28 -8.59 11.04 2.13
N VAL A 29 -8.59 10.34 0.99
CA VAL A 29 -9.02 10.94 -0.28
C VAL A 29 -10.45 11.48 -0.15
N PHE A 30 -11.40 10.68 0.34
CA PHE A 30 -12.82 11.06 0.33
C PHE A 30 -13.28 11.86 1.55
N LEU A 31 -12.60 11.76 2.69
CA LEU A 31 -13.03 12.38 3.95
C LEU A 31 -12.09 13.49 4.44
N VAL A 32 -10.92 13.66 3.81
CA VAL A 32 -9.98 14.75 4.13
C VAL A 32 -9.70 15.60 2.90
N LEU A 33 -9.06 15.05 1.86
CA LEU A 33 -8.61 15.82 0.71
C LEU A 33 -9.79 16.37 -0.10
N TYR A 34 -10.78 15.52 -0.41
CA TYR A 34 -11.94 15.93 -1.19
C TYR A 34 -12.78 17.01 -0.46
N PRO A 35 -13.15 16.86 0.82
CA PRO A 35 -13.80 17.94 1.57
C PRO A 35 -12.93 19.19 1.71
N ALA A 36 -11.62 19.05 1.95
CA ALA A 36 -10.70 20.19 2.03
C ALA A 36 -10.71 21.02 0.75
N LYS A 37 -10.77 20.35 -0.42
CA LYS A 37 -10.91 21.02 -1.71
C LYS A 37 -12.14 21.93 -1.74
N PHE A 38 -13.34 21.41 -1.41
CA PHE A 38 -14.56 22.21 -1.39
C PHE A 38 -14.54 23.35 -0.37
N ILE A 39 -13.93 23.10 0.79
CA ILE A 39 -13.78 24.14 1.82
C ILE A 39 -12.87 25.26 1.30
N GLY A 40 -11.78 24.92 0.61
CA GLY A 40 -10.90 25.89 -0.04
C GLY A 40 -11.63 26.69 -1.12
N GLU A 41 -12.39 26.02 -1.99
CA GLU A 41 -13.20 26.66 -3.03
C GLU A 41 -14.26 27.60 -2.41
N ALA A 42 -14.93 27.19 -1.33
CA ALA A 42 -15.89 28.01 -0.61
C ALA A 42 -15.25 29.24 0.08
N GLN A 43 -13.94 29.18 0.38
CA GLN A 43 -13.16 30.30 0.89
C GLN A 43 -12.63 31.22 -0.22
N GLY A 44 -12.96 30.95 -1.48
CA GLY A 44 -12.54 31.74 -2.64
C GLY A 44 -11.15 31.39 -3.17
N LEU A 45 -10.53 30.31 -2.71
CA LEU A 45 -9.30 29.79 -3.31
C LEU A 45 -9.61 29.27 -4.72
N THR A 46 -8.68 29.45 -5.66
CA THR A 46 -8.82 28.95 -7.04
C THR A 46 -7.52 28.34 -7.54
N GLY A 47 -7.61 27.48 -8.55
CA GLY A 47 -6.43 26.86 -9.17
C GLY A 47 -5.56 26.08 -8.18
N ASP A 48 -4.25 26.34 -8.23
CA ASP A 48 -3.24 25.63 -7.43
C ASP A 48 -3.39 25.88 -5.92
N ASP A 49 -3.94 27.02 -5.51
CA ASP A 49 -4.10 27.34 -4.08
C ASP A 49 -5.09 26.37 -3.41
N VAL A 50 -6.14 25.95 -4.13
CA VAL A 50 -7.09 24.93 -3.65
C VAL A 50 -6.38 23.58 -3.52
N ALA A 51 -5.55 23.22 -4.50
CA ALA A 51 -4.81 21.96 -4.49
C ALA A 51 -3.82 21.91 -3.33
N ILE A 52 -3.09 23.01 -3.07
CA ILE A 52 -2.17 23.15 -1.95
C ILE A 52 -2.94 23.09 -0.62
N PHE A 53 -4.11 23.72 -0.53
CA PHE A 53 -4.96 23.64 0.67
C PHE A 53 -5.40 22.20 0.96
N ALA A 54 -5.89 21.47 -0.04
CA ALA A 54 -6.29 20.07 0.10
C ALA A 54 -5.11 19.15 0.43
N TRP A 55 -3.96 19.39 -0.20
CA TRP A 55 -2.72 18.68 0.08
C TRP A 55 -2.24 18.92 1.52
N ARG A 56 -2.28 20.17 2.02
CA ARG A 56 -1.98 20.52 3.41
C ARG A 56 -2.87 19.77 4.40
N ALA A 57 -4.17 19.65 4.11
CA ALA A 57 -5.08 18.85 4.94
C ALA A 57 -4.68 17.35 4.93
N GLY A 58 -4.25 16.83 3.78
CA GLY A 58 -3.77 15.46 3.63
C GLY A 58 -2.48 15.17 4.42
N ILE A 59 -1.46 16.03 4.32
CA ILE A 59 -0.20 15.85 5.07
C ILE A 59 -0.44 15.95 6.58
N LEU A 60 -1.35 16.82 7.03
CA LEU A 60 -1.80 16.89 8.42
C LEU A 60 -2.39 15.57 8.88
N ALA A 61 -3.34 15.02 8.11
CA ALA A 61 -3.98 13.76 8.41
C ALA A 61 -2.97 12.60 8.48
N CYS A 62 -2.03 12.54 7.53
CA CYS A 62 -0.93 11.58 7.55
C CYS A 62 -0.08 11.69 8.82
N PHE A 63 0.38 12.89 9.14
CA PHE A 63 1.25 13.15 10.27
C PHE A 63 0.56 12.81 11.60
N VAL A 64 -0.67 13.29 11.80
CA VAL A 64 -1.45 13.04 13.03
C VAL A 64 -1.84 11.56 13.15
N SER A 65 -2.18 10.90 12.05
CA SER A 65 -2.39 9.44 12.05
C SER A 65 -1.11 8.69 12.43
N GLY A 66 0.06 9.17 11.99
CA GLY A 66 1.35 8.63 12.41
C GLY A 66 1.63 8.81 13.90
N LEU A 67 1.25 9.96 14.48
CA LEU A 67 1.30 10.18 15.93
C LEU A 67 0.37 9.23 16.68
N ILE A 68 -0.87 9.05 16.20
CA ILE A 68 -1.82 8.10 16.80
C ILE A 68 -1.24 6.68 16.77
N GLU A 69 -0.62 6.27 15.65
CA GLU A 69 0.05 4.97 15.54
C GLU A 69 1.23 4.84 16.52
N PHE A 70 2.06 5.88 16.60
CA PHE A 70 3.21 5.93 17.49
C PHE A 70 2.80 5.78 18.96
N PHE A 71 1.84 6.59 19.43
CA PHE A 71 1.36 6.50 20.80
C PHE A 71 0.51 5.24 21.04
N GLY A 72 -0.25 4.81 20.04
CA GLY A 72 -1.03 3.57 20.06
C GLY A 72 -0.15 2.33 20.25
N SER A 73 1.09 2.35 19.75
CA SER A 73 2.04 1.24 19.90
C SER A 73 2.33 0.86 21.36
N PHE A 74 2.25 1.81 22.30
CA PHE A 74 2.47 1.57 23.73
C PHE A 74 1.28 0.87 24.41
N VAL A 75 0.07 1.05 23.88
CA VAL A 75 -1.17 0.47 24.43
C VAL A 75 -1.60 -0.78 23.64
N ALA A 76 -1.07 -0.96 22.43
CA ALA A 76 -1.40 -2.05 21.53
C ALA A 76 -1.30 -3.44 22.17
N GLU A 77 -0.27 -3.70 22.97
CA GLU A 77 -0.11 -5.00 23.64
C GLU A 77 -1.22 -5.27 24.67
N SER A 78 -1.73 -4.23 25.34
CA SER A 78 -2.88 -4.37 26.23
C SER A 78 -4.15 -4.71 25.44
N ILE A 79 -4.41 -4.00 24.34
CA ILE A 79 -5.57 -4.24 23.45
C ILE A 79 -5.54 -5.68 22.92
N ARG A 80 -4.36 -6.14 22.48
CA ARG A 80 -4.13 -7.50 21.99
C ARG A 80 -4.58 -8.57 22.99
N ARG A 81 -4.30 -8.38 24.29
CA ARG A 81 -4.62 -9.37 25.34
C ARG A 81 -6.12 -9.54 25.56
N PHE A 82 -6.92 -8.50 25.32
CA PHE A 82 -8.37 -8.53 25.50
C PHE A 82 -9.14 -8.90 24.22
N THR A 83 -8.48 -8.91 23.05
CA THR A 83 -9.17 -9.11 21.78
C THR A 83 -8.96 -10.54 21.26
N PRO A 84 -10.03 -11.34 21.06
CA PRO A 84 -9.90 -12.67 20.47
C PRO A 84 -9.30 -12.63 19.07
N ARG A 85 -8.35 -13.53 18.78
CA ARG A 85 -7.71 -13.62 17.44
C ARG A 85 -8.71 -13.79 16.30
N ALA A 86 -9.83 -14.46 16.52
CA ALA A 86 -10.87 -14.62 15.50
C ALA A 86 -11.49 -13.27 15.08
N ALA A 87 -11.75 -12.38 16.04
CA ALA A 87 -12.28 -11.03 15.78
C ALA A 87 -11.26 -10.16 15.01
N LEU A 88 -9.98 -10.41 15.21
CA LEU A 88 -8.89 -9.74 14.51
C LEU A 88 -8.72 -10.19 13.05
N LEU A 89 -9.13 -11.43 12.71
CA LEU A 89 -8.91 -12.01 11.38
C LEU A 89 -10.12 -11.92 10.45
N ALA A 90 -11.34 -11.85 10.98
CA ALA A 90 -12.56 -11.80 10.17
C ALA A 90 -12.68 -10.55 9.26
N PRO A 91 -12.42 -9.31 9.75
CA PRO A 91 -12.49 -8.11 8.91
C PRO A 91 -11.48 -8.13 7.76
N VAL A 92 -10.29 -8.66 8.05
CA VAL A 92 -9.17 -8.78 7.12
C VAL A 92 -9.53 -9.69 5.93
N GLY A 93 -10.22 -10.81 6.19
CA GLY A 93 -10.73 -11.69 5.14
C GLY A 93 -11.83 -11.04 4.28
N GLY A 94 -12.76 -10.33 4.91
CA GLY A 94 -13.86 -9.65 4.21
C GLY A 94 -13.38 -8.53 3.29
N ILE A 95 -12.47 -7.67 3.78
CA ILE A 95 -11.87 -6.59 2.96
C ILE A 95 -11.05 -7.18 1.82
N GLY A 96 -10.28 -8.25 2.08
CA GLY A 96 -9.50 -8.91 1.05
C GLY A 96 -10.36 -9.49 -0.09
N LEU A 97 -11.46 -10.15 0.25
CA LEU A 97 -12.36 -10.71 -0.78
C LEU A 97 -13.11 -9.61 -1.54
N CYS A 98 -13.70 -8.63 -0.84
CA CYS A 98 -14.57 -7.65 -1.49
C CYS A 98 -13.81 -6.52 -2.21
N PHE A 99 -12.74 -5.98 -1.62
CA PHE A 99 -12.04 -4.82 -2.20
C PHE A 99 -10.87 -5.21 -3.08
N LEU A 100 -10.10 -6.23 -2.70
CA LEU A 100 -8.89 -6.59 -3.44
C LEU A 100 -9.13 -7.57 -4.59
N SER A 101 -10.26 -8.31 -4.62
CA SER A 101 -10.50 -9.29 -5.70
C SER A 101 -11.58 -8.88 -6.69
N MET A 102 -12.59 -8.13 -6.26
CA MET A 102 -13.77 -7.82 -7.07
C MET A 102 -13.45 -7.00 -8.33
N ASP A 103 -12.58 -5.98 -8.23
CA ASP A 103 -12.19 -5.18 -9.40
C ASP A 103 -11.45 -6.03 -10.45
N PHE A 104 -10.49 -6.86 -10.02
CA PHE A 104 -9.79 -7.76 -10.94
C PHE A 104 -10.72 -8.80 -11.55
N PHE A 105 -11.71 -9.28 -10.80
CA PHE A 105 -12.73 -10.19 -11.31
C PHE A 105 -13.54 -9.52 -12.41
N PHE A 106 -14.01 -8.28 -12.21
CA PHE A 106 -14.72 -7.54 -13.24
C PHE A 106 -13.86 -7.26 -14.47
N ARG A 107 -12.59 -6.88 -14.30
CA ARG A 107 -11.64 -6.70 -15.42
C ARG A 107 -11.39 -7.99 -16.18
N ALA A 108 -11.31 -9.12 -15.47
CA ALA A 108 -11.12 -10.42 -16.10
C ALA A 108 -12.33 -10.82 -16.97
N TYR A 109 -13.55 -10.46 -16.55
CA TYR A 109 -14.76 -10.63 -17.34
C TYR A 109 -14.91 -9.60 -18.47
N ALA A 110 -14.37 -8.38 -18.31
CA ALA A 110 -14.39 -7.36 -19.35
C ALA A 110 -13.54 -7.76 -20.58
N SER A 111 -12.46 -8.51 -20.37
CA SER A 111 -11.67 -9.14 -21.44
C SER A 111 -11.52 -10.63 -21.16
N PRO A 112 -12.55 -11.46 -21.46
CA PRO A 112 -12.59 -12.87 -21.05
C PRO A 112 -11.40 -13.69 -21.54
N LEU A 113 -10.98 -13.47 -22.80
CA LEU A 113 -9.86 -14.19 -23.40
C LEU A 113 -8.57 -13.92 -22.62
N LEU A 114 -8.29 -12.67 -22.26
CA LEU A 114 -7.09 -12.33 -21.50
C LEU A 114 -7.24 -12.72 -20.02
N GLY A 115 -8.33 -12.29 -19.40
CA GLY A 115 -8.58 -12.42 -17.97
C GLY A 115 -8.80 -13.85 -17.49
N LEU A 116 -9.68 -14.61 -18.14
CA LEU A 116 -9.98 -15.98 -17.71
C LEU A 116 -8.83 -16.94 -18.02
N VAL A 117 -8.08 -16.73 -19.11
CA VAL A 117 -6.89 -17.53 -19.42
C VAL A 117 -5.80 -17.27 -18.38
N THR A 118 -5.48 -16.00 -18.08
CA THR A 118 -4.49 -15.67 -17.05
C THR A 118 -4.91 -16.13 -15.65
N LEU A 119 -6.20 -16.02 -15.32
CA LEU A 119 -6.76 -16.55 -14.07
C LEU A 119 -6.66 -18.08 -14.00
N GLY A 120 -6.97 -18.79 -15.09
CA GLY A 120 -6.84 -20.25 -15.18
C GLY A 120 -5.40 -20.72 -14.97
N VAL A 121 -4.43 -20.05 -15.63
CA VAL A 121 -3.00 -20.33 -15.42
C VAL A 121 -2.59 -20.05 -13.98
N THR A 122 -3.09 -18.96 -13.39
CA THR A 122 -2.88 -18.65 -11.96
C THR A 122 -3.39 -19.77 -11.06
N PHE A 123 -4.59 -20.29 -11.31
CA PHE A 123 -5.15 -21.39 -10.53
C PHE A 123 -4.35 -22.69 -10.69
N LEU A 124 -3.89 -23.03 -11.88
CA LEU A 124 -3.03 -24.20 -12.10
C LEU A 124 -1.74 -24.14 -11.28
N PHE A 125 -1.09 -22.97 -11.21
CA PHE A 125 0.14 -22.81 -10.44
C PHE A 125 -0.08 -22.74 -8.95
N TYR A 126 -1.01 -21.92 -8.48
CA TYR A 126 -1.20 -21.65 -7.05
C TYR A 126 -2.08 -22.68 -6.34
N PHE A 127 -3.19 -23.11 -6.95
CA PHE A 127 -4.09 -24.11 -6.38
C PHE A 127 -3.77 -25.53 -6.85
N GLY A 128 -3.40 -25.70 -8.12
CA GLY A 128 -2.93 -26.99 -8.66
C GLY A 128 -1.54 -27.40 -8.18
N ARG A 129 -0.83 -26.52 -7.44
CA ARG A 129 0.53 -26.72 -6.92
C ARG A 129 1.53 -27.13 -8.00
N LEU A 130 1.27 -26.74 -9.26
CA LEU A 130 2.16 -27.03 -10.38
C LEU A 130 3.50 -26.31 -10.13
N ARG A 131 4.60 -27.05 -10.20
CA ARG A 131 5.95 -26.50 -10.07
C ARG A 131 6.71 -26.72 -11.37
N ILE A 132 7.17 -25.63 -11.98
CA ILE A 132 8.02 -25.72 -13.17
C ILE A 132 9.42 -26.20 -12.75
N LYS A 133 9.95 -27.17 -13.49
CA LYS A 133 11.33 -27.63 -13.34
C LYS A 133 12.28 -26.47 -13.69
N GLY A 134 13.27 -26.22 -12.84
CA GLY A 134 14.26 -25.14 -13.04
C GLY A 134 14.09 -23.90 -12.16
N GLY A 135 13.12 -23.90 -11.23
CA GLY A 135 13.01 -22.83 -10.22
C GLY A 135 12.45 -21.50 -10.74
N ILE A 136 11.83 -21.50 -11.92
CA ILE A 136 11.18 -20.32 -12.49
C ILE A 136 9.97 -19.94 -11.61
N PRO A 137 9.87 -18.67 -11.14
CA PRO A 137 8.72 -18.24 -10.36
C PRO A 137 7.41 -18.35 -11.16
N SER A 138 6.39 -18.98 -10.59
CA SER A 138 5.08 -19.13 -11.23
C SER A 138 4.48 -17.78 -11.64
N GLY A 139 4.69 -16.73 -10.84
CA GLY A 139 4.26 -15.37 -11.16
C GLY A 139 4.87 -14.81 -12.45
N LEU A 140 6.13 -15.14 -12.75
CA LEU A 140 6.78 -14.72 -14.00
C LEU A 140 6.14 -15.40 -15.20
N ILE A 141 5.81 -16.69 -15.09
CA ILE A 141 5.16 -17.44 -16.16
C ILE A 141 3.76 -16.88 -16.41
N ILE A 142 2.99 -16.63 -15.35
CA ILE A 142 1.66 -16.01 -15.45
C ILE A 142 1.77 -14.64 -16.14
N LEU A 143 2.73 -13.80 -15.73
CA LEU A 143 2.97 -12.49 -16.32
C LEU A 143 3.34 -12.58 -17.80
N VAL A 144 4.32 -13.41 -18.16
CA VAL A 144 4.75 -13.57 -19.56
C VAL A 144 3.63 -14.13 -20.43
N THR A 145 2.85 -15.07 -19.92
CA THR A 145 1.70 -15.65 -20.63
C THR A 145 0.61 -14.59 -20.86
N GLY A 146 0.27 -13.82 -19.83
CA GLY A 146 -0.72 -12.75 -19.94
C GLY A 146 -0.26 -11.63 -20.88
N THR A 147 1.00 -11.19 -20.75
CA THR A 147 1.59 -10.19 -21.65
C THR A 147 1.62 -10.70 -23.08
N GLY A 148 2.10 -11.92 -23.33
CA GLY A 148 2.14 -12.51 -24.67
C GLY A 148 0.75 -12.59 -25.31
N LEU A 149 -0.26 -13.00 -24.54
CA LEU A 149 -1.65 -13.06 -25.00
C LEU A 149 -2.21 -11.66 -25.29
N ALA A 150 -1.92 -10.66 -24.46
CA ALA A 150 -2.33 -9.29 -24.69
C ALA A 150 -1.75 -8.72 -25.99
N TRP A 151 -0.46 -8.97 -26.26
CA TRP A 151 0.20 -8.55 -27.50
C TRP A 151 -0.34 -9.31 -28.71
N MET A 152 -0.60 -10.61 -28.59
CA MET A 152 -1.24 -11.39 -29.65
C MET A 152 -2.62 -10.84 -30.00
N LEU A 153 -3.47 -10.56 -29.01
CA LEU A 153 -4.79 -9.97 -29.22
C LEU A 153 -4.70 -8.58 -29.86
N HIS A 154 -3.70 -7.79 -29.45
CA HIS A 154 -3.44 -6.49 -30.05
C HIS A 154 -3.09 -6.60 -31.54
N PHE A 155 -2.14 -7.47 -31.92
CA PHE A 155 -1.72 -7.61 -33.32
C PHE A 155 -2.76 -8.30 -34.21
N VAL A 156 -3.51 -9.26 -33.69
CA VAL A 156 -4.46 -10.06 -34.48
C VAL A 156 -5.81 -9.37 -34.62
N GLN A 157 -6.30 -8.71 -33.56
CA GLN A 157 -7.65 -8.15 -33.51
C GLN A 157 -7.66 -6.62 -33.49
N GLY A 158 -6.49 -5.97 -33.42
CA GLY A 158 -6.39 -4.53 -33.20
C GLY A 158 -6.89 -4.09 -31.82
N ALA A 159 -7.13 -5.03 -30.91
CA ALA A 159 -7.76 -4.74 -29.63
C ALA A 159 -6.78 -3.95 -28.74
N GLN A 160 -7.21 -2.79 -28.23
CA GLN A 160 -6.50 -2.10 -27.15
C GLN A 160 -6.88 -2.75 -25.81
N VAL A 161 -6.40 -3.98 -25.61
CA VAL A 161 -6.69 -4.78 -24.41
C VAL A 161 -5.96 -4.23 -23.18
N VAL A 162 -4.88 -3.49 -23.39
CA VAL A 162 -4.08 -2.83 -22.35
C VAL A 162 -3.90 -1.37 -22.73
N PRO A 163 -4.03 -0.41 -21.79
CA PRO A 163 -3.71 0.98 -22.06
C PRO A 163 -2.23 1.08 -22.48
N VAL A 164 -1.97 1.54 -23.71
CA VAL A 164 -0.62 1.81 -24.19
C VAL A 164 -0.24 3.21 -23.72
N GLY A 165 0.55 3.29 -22.64
CA GLY A 165 1.15 4.54 -22.19
C GLY A 165 2.41 4.85 -22.97
N ASN A 166 2.66 6.13 -23.27
CA ASN A 166 3.98 6.55 -23.70
C ASN A 166 4.90 6.66 -22.48
N LEU A 167 6.15 6.24 -22.63
CA LEU A 167 7.17 6.59 -21.65
C LEU A 167 7.30 8.12 -21.64
N ALA A 168 7.01 8.73 -20.49
CA ALA A 168 7.15 10.17 -20.33
C ALA A 168 8.63 10.51 -20.07
N ASP A 169 9.47 10.34 -21.09
CA ASP A 169 10.91 10.60 -21.02
C ASP A 169 11.21 12.04 -20.57
N ALA A 170 10.29 12.98 -20.85
CA ALA A 170 10.39 14.40 -20.51
C ALA A 170 10.39 14.72 -18.99
N ARG A 171 10.17 13.73 -18.11
CA ARG A 171 10.18 13.94 -16.65
C ARG A 171 11.23 13.10 -15.92
N LEU A 172 12.18 12.50 -16.64
CA LEU A 172 13.29 11.80 -16.01
C LEU A 172 14.23 12.82 -15.35
N ALA A 173 14.18 12.93 -14.03
CA ALA A 173 15.04 13.82 -13.26
C ALA A 173 15.25 13.25 -11.85
N PHE A 174 16.25 13.76 -11.15
CA PHE A 174 16.45 13.40 -9.75
C PHE A 174 15.58 14.28 -8.86
N TYR A 175 14.60 13.67 -8.18
CA TYR A 175 13.68 14.31 -7.25
C TYR A 175 14.03 13.90 -5.81
N PRO A 176 14.97 14.60 -5.14
CA PRO A 176 15.28 14.30 -3.75
C PRO A 176 14.06 14.58 -2.86
N PRO A 177 13.87 13.81 -1.78
CA PRO A 177 12.80 14.05 -0.82
C PRO A 177 13.08 15.38 -0.09
N VAL A 178 12.20 16.37 -0.26
CA VAL A 178 12.31 17.67 0.39
C VAL A 178 11.32 17.75 1.56
N PRO A 179 11.76 18.07 2.79
CA PRO A 179 10.85 18.28 3.91
C PRO A 179 9.94 19.49 3.68
N VAL A 180 8.66 19.35 4.00
CA VAL A 180 7.63 20.40 3.86
C VAL A 180 7.16 20.90 5.24
N LEU A 181 8.12 21.08 6.15
CA LEU A 181 7.82 21.40 7.57
C LEU A 181 7.01 22.69 7.73
N GLY A 182 7.23 23.69 6.86
CA GLY A 182 6.47 24.94 6.87
C GLY A 182 4.98 24.69 6.58
N ASP A 183 4.67 23.97 5.50
CA ASP A 183 3.30 23.57 5.14
C ASP A 183 2.66 22.67 6.19
N LEU A 184 3.44 21.74 6.76
CA LEU A 184 2.98 20.88 7.83
C LEU A 184 2.59 21.70 9.07
N VAL A 185 3.43 22.62 9.53
CA VAL A 185 3.09 23.49 10.68
C VAL A 185 1.88 24.37 10.37
N ALA A 186 1.80 24.96 9.17
CA ALA A 186 0.65 25.76 8.76
C ALA A 186 -0.66 24.94 8.75
N SER A 187 -0.59 23.66 8.35
CA SER A 187 -1.75 22.77 8.29
C SER A 187 -2.38 22.47 9.65
N PHE A 188 -1.65 22.60 10.77
CA PHE A 188 -2.22 22.37 12.11
C PHE A 188 -3.40 23.30 12.46
N SER A 189 -3.52 24.45 11.79
CA SER A 189 -4.71 25.30 11.89
C SER A 189 -6.00 24.58 11.47
N MET A 190 -5.90 23.58 10.59
CA MET A 190 -7.02 22.75 10.12
C MET A 190 -7.30 21.55 11.03
N LEU A 191 -6.51 21.33 12.09
CA LEU A 191 -6.64 20.15 12.95
C LEU A 191 -8.04 20.01 13.56
N PRO A 192 -8.67 21.04 14.14
CA PRO A 192 -10.00 20.89 14.74
C PRO A 192 -11.07 20.42 13.74
N LEU A 193 -10.91 20.78 12.46
CA LEU A 193 -11.84 20.44 11.39
C LEU A 193 -11.72 18.96 10.99
N PHE A 194 -10.51 18.44 10.87
CA PHE A 194 -10.28 17.07 10.37
C PHE A 194 -10.04 16.04 11.49
N LEU A 195 -9.76 16.45 12.72
CA LEU A 195 -9.54 15.54 13.85
C LEU A 195 -10.66 14.52 14.07
N PRO A 196 -11.97 14.87 13.93
CA PRO A 196 -13.06 13.89 14.07
C PRO A 196 -13.00 12.72 13.08
N VAL A 197 -12.35 12.92 11.93
CA VAL A 197 -12.14 11.91 10.89
C VAL A 197 -10.80 11.20 11.09
N ILE A 198 -9.73 11.97 11.35
CA ILE A 198 -8.37 11.43 11.51
C ILE A 198 -8.29 10.49 12.71
N LEU A 199 -8.90 10.85 13.84
CA LEU A 199 -8.82 10.08 15.09
C LEU A 199 -9.35 8.65 14.93
N PRO A 200 -10.61 8.41 14.48
CA PRO A 200 -11.11 7.04 14.32
C PRO A 200 -10.33 6.24 13.27
N ILE A 201 -9.95 6.85 12.14
CA ILE A 201 -9.18 6.17 11.09
C ILE A 201 -7.78 5.78 11.60
N GLY A 202 -7.12 6.67 12.35
CA GLY A 202 -5.84 6.39 12.99
C GLY A 202 -5.93 5.26 14.00
N CYS A 203 -6.96 5.25 14.84
CA CYS A 203 -7.21 4.15 15.79
C CYS A 203 -7.47 2.81 15.08
N ILE A 204 -8.23 2.82 13.98
CA ILE A 204 -8.44 1.63 13.15
C ILE A 204 -7.10 1.13 12.59
N SER A 205 -6.22 2.04 12.18
CA SER A 205 -4.89 1.70 11.66
C SER A 205 -4.02 1.00 12.70
N VAL A 206 -4.05 1.45 13.96
CA VAL A 206 -3.35 0.80 15.10
C VAL A 206 -3.81 -0.65 15.24
N ILE A 207 -5.13 -0.86 15.21
CA ILE A 207 -5.72 -2.20 15.33
C ILE A 207 -5.29 -3.08 14.14
N ILE A 208 -5.34 -2.54 12.92
CA ILE A 208 -4.93 -3.29 11.70
C ILE A 208 -3.45 -3.69 11.76
N SER A 209 -2.57 -2.78 12.16
CA SER A 209 -1.13 -3.09 12.32
C SER A 209 -0.92 -4.24 13.31
N LEU A 210 -1.65 -4.24 14.43
CA LEU A 210 -1.65 -5.32 15.41
C LEU A 210 -2.16 -6.64 14.82
N GLN A 211 -3.27 -6.61 14.06
CA GLN A 211 -3.82 -7.78 13.37
C GLN A 211 -2.80 -8.40 12.40
N ASN A 212 -2.07 -7.57 11.66
CA ASN A 212 -1.08 -8.05 10.69
C ASN A 212 0.16 -8.65 11.36
N ILE A 213 0.58 -8.14 12.53
CA ILE A 213 1.65 -8.76 13.32
C ILE A 213 1.19 -10.11 13.92
N GLU A 214 -0.06 -10.22 14.38
CA GLU A 214 -0.63 -11.49 14.83
C GLU A 214 -0.73 -12.51 13.68
N SER A 215 -1.13 -12.06 12.50
CA SER A 215 -1.19 -12.88 11.28
C SER A 215 0.20 -13.43 10.93
N ALA A 216 1.26 -12.62 11.04
CA ALA A 216 2.63 -13.08 10.85
C ALA A 216 3.05 -14.13 11.91
N THR A 217 2.66 -13.92 13.16
CA THR A 217 2.90 -14.87 14.25
C THR A 217 2.19 -16.20 13.99
N ALA A 218 0.97 -16.17 13.46
CA ALA A 218 0.23 -17.37 13.07
C ALA A 218 0.89 -18.13 11.90
N ALA A 219 1.62 -17.43 11.02
CA ALA A 219 2.46 -18.03 9.97
C ALA A 219 3.85 -18.47 10.46
N GLY A 220 4.12 -18.36 11.76
CA GLY A 220 5.34 -18.84 12.40
C GLY A 220 6.49 -17.83 12.51
N ASP A 221 6.31 -16.58 12.06
CA ASP A 221 7.30 -15.51 12.25
C ASP A 221 6.85 -14.56 13.36
N ARG A 222 7.55 -14.61 14.50
CA ARG A 222 7.24 -13.75 15.65
C ARG A 222 7.97 -12.42 15.55
N TYR A 223 7.21 -11.33 15.48
CA TYR A 223 7.71 -9.95 15.51
C TYR A 223 7.35 -9.25 16.83
N PRO A 224 8.29 -8.53 17.46
CA PRO A 224 7.98 -7.76 18.66
C PRO A 224 7.03 -6.60 18.31
N MET A 225 5.86 -6.55 18.97
CA MET A 225 4.77 -5.61 18.69
C MET A 225 5.22 -4.14 18.76
N LEU A 226 5.66 -3.71 19.95
CA LEU A 226 6.03 -2.32 20.23
C LEU A 226 7.00 -1.73 19.20
N PRO A 227 8.21 -2.28 18.96
CA PRO A 227 9.12 -1.69 17.98
C PRO A 227 8.57 -1.76 16.55
N SER A 228 7.83 -2.81 16.18
CA SER A 228 7.27 -2.92 14.83
C SER A 228 6.25 -1.80 14.56
N MET A 229 5.34 -1.57 15.49
CA MET A 229 4.34 -0.50 15.40
C MET A 229 4.95 0.89 15.57
N LEU A 230 5.96 1.04 16.43
CA LEU A 230 6.67 2.31 16.62
C LEU A 230 7.38 2.72 15.32
N TYR A 231 8.06 1.79 14.65
CA TYR A 231 8.64 2.07 13.32
C TYR A 231 7.57 2.43 12.29
N ASN A 232 6.39 1.81 12.35
CA ASN A 232 5.28 2.17 11.48
C ASN A 232 4.80 3.61 11.72
N GLY A 233 4.55 3.98 12.98
CA GLY A 233 4.15 5.34 13.35
C GLY A 233 5.18 6.40 12.96
N VAL A 234 6.47 6.16 13.28
CA VAL A 234 7.57 7.06 12.88
C VAL A 234 7.64 7.20 11.36
N SER A 235 7.48 6.11 10.62
CA SER A 235 7.50 6.16 9.15
C SER A 235 6.35 7.00 8.60
N SER A 236 5.14 6.92 9.16
CA SER A 236 4.00 7.77 8.79
C SER A 236 4.21 9.24 9.15
N ILE A 237 4.82 9.53 10.30
CA ILE A 237 5.20 10.89 10.71
C ILE A 237 6.18 11.49 9.71
N LEU A 238 7.25 10.75 9.37
CA LEU A 238 8.22 11.18 8.37
C LEU A 238 7.57 11.34 6.99
N THR A 239 6.72 10.40 6.60
CA THR A 239 5.99 10.44 5.32
C THR A 239 5.16 11.73 5.19
N GLY A 240 4.45 12.14 6.26
CA GLY A 240 3.75 13.42 6.31
C GLY A 240 4.69 14.64 6.27
N ALA A 241 5.81 14.59 7.00
CA ALA A 241 6.81 15.66 7.03
C ALA A 241 7.54 15.87 5.68
N PHE A 242 7.55 14.85 4.82
CA PHE A 242 8.09 14.89 3.45
C PHE A 242 6.99 15.05 2.39
N GLY A 243 5.76 15.39 2.78
CA GLY A 243 4.73 15.86 1.87
C GLY A 243 3.81 14.78 1.29
N SER A 244 3.87 13.55 1.78
CA SER A 244 2.89 12.54 1.39
C SER A 244 1.64 12.67 2.27
N PRO A 245 0.43 12.72 1.67
CA PRO A 245 -0.82 12.76 2.41
C PRO A 245 -1.27 11.36 2.89
N PHE A 246 -0.50 10.30 2.63
CA PHE A 246 -0.90 8.93 2.91
C PHE A 246 0.02 8.26 3.93
N PRO A 247 -0.50 7.81 5.09
CA PRO A 247 0.29 7.16 6.11
C PRO A 247 0.69 5.75 5.69
N THR A 248 1.82 5.30 6.24
CA THR A 248 2.31 3.93 6.10
C THR A 248 1.58 2.97 7.04
N SER A 249 1.61 1.69 6.69
CA SER A 249 1.09 0.60 7.52
C SER A 249 1.85 -0.69 7.30
N ILE A 250 1.87 -1.50 8.36
CA ILE A 250 2.16 -2.92 8.28
C ILE A 250 0.93 -3.57 7.65
N TYR A 251 1.02 -4.03 6.40
CA TYR A 251 -0.15 -4.50 5.66
C TYR A 251 -0.31 -6.03 5.67
N ILE A 252 -1.51 -6.46 5.33
CA ILE A 252 -1.93 -7.86 5.27
C ILE A 252 -1.13 -8.65 4.22
N GLY A 253 -0.88 -9.92 4.49
CA GLY A 253 -0.46 -10.87 3.45
C GLY A 253 0.82 -11.61 3.79
N HIS A 254 1.42 -11.33 4.96
CA HIS A 254 2.59 -12.06 5.44
C HIS A 254 2.45 -13.59 5.30
N PRO A 255 1.33 -14.25 5.69
CA PRO A 255 1.18 -15.69 5.48
C PRO A 255 1.29 -16.11 4.01
N GLY A 256 0.70 -15.32 3.10
CA GLY A 256 0.76 -15.57 1.66
C GLY A 256 2.18 -15.40 1.11
N TRP A 257 2.85 -14.29 1.45
CA TRP A 257 4.24 -14.03 1.06
C TRP A 257 5.19 -15.12 1.56
N LYS A 258 5.00 -15.58 2.80
CA LYS A 258 5.80 -16.67 3.36
C LYS A 258 5.53 -18.01 2.68
N ALA A 259 4.26 -18.31 2.37
CA ALA A 259 3.89 -19.55 1.67
C ALA A 259 4.52 -19.67 0.28
N ILE A 260 4.78 -18.55 -0.40
CA ILE A 260 5.46 -18.52 -1.71
C ILE A 260 6.99 -18.42 -1.59
N GLY A 261 7.55 -18.51 -0.39
CA GLY A 261 8.99 -18.54 -0.13
C GLY A 261 9.65 -17.15 -0.05
N SER A 262 8.89 -16.07 0.11
CA SER A 262 9.44 -14.73 0.30
C SER A 262 10.23 -14.63 1.61
N ARG A 263 11.30 -13.83 1.58
CA ARG A 263 12.24 -13.63 2.70
C ARG A 263 12.53 -12.15 2.88
N VAL A 264 13.31 -11.81 3.90
CA VAL A 264 13.74 -10.42 4.17
C VAL A 264 14.32 -9.72 2.92
N GLY A 265 15.11 -10.41 2.10
CA GLY A 265 15.72 -9.84 0.90
C GLY A 265 14.71 -9.30 -0.12
N TYR A 266 13.52 -9.93 -0.23
CA TYR A 266 12.45 -9.46 -1.12
C TYR A 266 11.98 -8.04 -0.73
N SER A 267 11.78 -7.81 0.57
CA SER A 267 11.34 -6.49 1.06
C SER A 267 12.40 -5.41 0.83
N VAL A 268 13.68 -5.74 1.02
CA VAL A 268 14.79 -4.81 0.74
C VAL A 268 14.87 -4.46 -0.74
N LEU A 269 14.82 -5.47 -1.63
CA LEU A 269 14.85 -5.24 -3.07
C LEU A 269 13.66 -4.40 -3.54
N ASN A 270 12.47 -4.67 -2.99
CA ASN A 270 11.28 -3.88 -3.29
C ASN A 270 11.44 -2.42 -2.85
N ALA A 271 11.98 -2.18 -1.64
CA ALA A 271 12.24 -0.83 -1.16
C ALA A 271 13.23 -0.08 -2.07
N VAL A 272 14.35 -0.71 -2.43
CA VAL A 272 15.35 -0.11 -3.34
C VAL A 272 14.74 0.21 -4.70
N PHE A 273 14.01 -0.75 -5.28
CA PHE A 273 13.37 -0.58 -6.59
C PHE A 273 12.37 0.58 -6.58
N VAL A 274 11.45 0.60 -5.61
CA VAL A 274 10.44 1.68 -5.50
C VAL A 274 11.11 3.02 -5.22
N SER A 275 12.16 3.08 -4.39
CA SER A 275 12.92 4.32 -4.16
C SER A 275 13.55 4.83 -5.45
N ILE A 276 14.14 3.98 -6.28
CA ILE A 276 14.71 4.39 -7.57
C ILE A 276 13.60 4.98 -8.45
N LEU A 277 12.44 4.33 -8.55
CA LEU A 277 11.32 4.83 -9.35
C LEU A 277 10.85 6.21 -8.87
N CYS A 278 10.63 6.37 -7.56
CA CYS A 278 10.17 7.63 -6.98
C CYS A 278 11.20 8.76 -7.12
N LEU A 279 12.50 8.46 -6.97
CA LEU A 279 13.57 9.46 -7.05
C LEU A 279 13.91 9.86 -8.49
N THR A 280 13.57 9.05 -9.49
CA THR A 280 13.88 9.32 -10.91
C THR A 280 12.71 9.91 -11.68
N GLY A 281 11.53 10.01 -11.07
CA GLY A 281 10.31 10.47 -11.73
C GLY A 281 9.80 9.52 -12.82
N LEU A 282 10.28 8.26 -12.84
CA LEU A 282 9.88 7.26 -13.82
C LEU A 282 8.40 6.89 -13.61
N LYS A 283 7.50 7.59 -14.29
CA LYS A 283 6.05 7.32 -14.30
C LYS A 283 5.58 6.95 -15.70
N ILE A 284 4.73 5.93 -15.78
CA ILE A 284 3.96 5.63 -16.99
C ILE A 284 2.77 6.58 -17.00
N THR A 285 2.67 7.44 -18.01
CA THR A 285 1.57 8.39 -18.15
C THR A 285 0.52 7.78 -19.08
N TYR A 286 -0.72 7.71 -18.62
CA TYR A 286 -1.84 7.20 -19.41
C TYR A 286 -2.65 8.39 -19.93
N GLY A 287 -2.51 8.69 -21.22
CA GLY A 287 -3.21 9.81 -21.87
C GLY A 287 -2.61 11.18 -21.59
N THR A 288 -3.06 12.18 -22.36
CA THR A 288 -2.58 13.57 -22.40
C THR A 288 -3.08 14.45 -21.25
N HIS A 289 -3.70 13.88 -20.21
CA HIS A 289 -4.20 14.66 -19.10
C HIS A 289 -3.15 14.76 -18.00
N GLU A 290 -2.55 15.94 -17.94
CA GLU A 290 -1.69 16.42 -16.87
C GLU A 290 -2.51 16.48 -15.58
N ILE A 291 -2.15 15.62 -14.62
CA ILE A 291 -2.35 15.84 -13.18
C ILE A 291 -0.97 15.63 -12.53
#